data_AF-A0ABD5SNR0-F1
#
_entry.id   AF-A0ABD5SNR0-F1
#
_cell.length_a   1.000
_cell.length_b   1.000
_cell.length_c   1.000
_cell.angle_alpha   90.00
_cell.angle_beta   90.00
_cell.angle_gamma   90.00
#
_symmetry.space_group_name_H-M   'P 1'
#
loop_
_entity.id
_entity.type
_entity.pdbx_description
1 polymer ?
#
loop_
_entity_poly.entity_id
_entity_poly.type
_entity_poly.pdbx_seq_one_letter_code
_entity_poly.pdbx_strand_id
1 'polypeptide(L)'
;MNLDELRSVQSKERQKDSLQNLRPSFYQEVGDYIADLEDERDRAAEQADDPFSAPEVGRLTDEIETAKDVVEAIYERRMGKLVKQASLAAAGMAATDDGLTAEEADLFDDLVDRIGSNKTRVLDVLEGAEGGAAGSGADAS
;
A
#
# COMPACT_ATOMS: atom_id res chain seq x y z
N MET A 1 14.68 -12.29 4.12
CA MET A 1 14.67 -10.88 3.72
C MET A 1 16.07 -10.31 3.81
N ASN A 2 16.50 -9.55 2.81
CA ASN A 2 17.71 -8.73 2.80
C ASN A 2 17.58 -7.64 1.70
N LEU A 3 18.54 -6.72 1.62
CA LEU A 3 18.50 -5.62 0.66
C LEU A 3 18.45 -6.07 -0.81
N ASP A 4 19.12 -7.16 -1.18
CA ASP A 4 19.10 -7.66 -2.56
C ASP A 4 17.73 -8.27 -2.93
N GLU A 5 17.10 -8.96 -1.98
CA GLU A 5 15.72 -9.44 -2.11
C GLU A 5 14.73 -8.27 -2.27
N LEU A 6 14.86 -7.22 -1.45
CA LEU A 6 14.06 -6.00 -1.56
C LEU A 6 14.22 -5.33 -2.93
N ARG A 7 15.46 -5.16 -3.40
CA ARG A 7 15.74 -4.60 -4.74
C ARG A 7 15.17 -5.47 -5.86
N SER A 8 15.20 -6.80 -5.71
CA SER A 8 14.58 -7.74 -6.65
C SER A 8 13.06 -7.54 -6.71
N VAL A 9 12.39 -7.39 -5.56
CA VAL A 9 10.96 -7.10 -5.47
C VAL A 9 10.65 -5.75 -6.13
N GLN A 10 11.38 -4.69 -5.76
CA GLN A 10 11.23 -3.35 -6.34
C GLN A 10 11.34 -3.38 -7.88
N SER A 11 12.34 -4.08 -8.41
CA SER A 11 12.53 -4.21 -9.86
C SER A 11 11.34 -4.92 -10.53
N LYS A 12 10.85 -6.01 -9.94
CA LYS A 12 9.69 -6.76 -10.46
C LYS A 12 8.41 -5.91 -10.40
N GLU A 13 8.22 -5.14 -9.33
CA GLU A 13 7.07 -4.24 -9.18
C GLU A 13 7.04 -3.15 -10.25
N ARG A 14 8.21 -2.60 -10.59
CA ARG A 14 8.33 -1.59 -11.66
C ARG A 14 8.03 -2.13 -13.05
N GLN A 15 8.23 -3.43 -13.29
CA GLN A 15 8.08 -4.04 -14.62
C GLN A 15 6.66 -4.56 -14.90
N LYS A 16 5.92 -4.94 -13.86
CA LYS A 16 4.57 -5.50 -14.01
C LYS A 16 3.49 -4.43 -13.91
N ASP A 17 2.47 -4.50 -14.77
CA ASP A 17 1.25 -3.68 -14.63
C ASP A 17 0.32 -4.21 -13.52
N SER A 18 0.37 -5.51 -13.25
CA SER A 18 -0.29 -6.13 -12.10
C SER A 18 0.60 -6.16 -10.86
N LEU A 19 0.01 -6.43 -9.70
CA LEU A 19 0.75 -6.73 -8.48
C LEU A 19 1.64 -7.95 -8.70
N GLN A 20 2.87 -7.90 -8.18
CA GLN A 20 3.66 -9.11 -8.06
C GLN A 20 3.13 -9.94 -6.88
N ASN A 21 3.21 -11.27 -7.01
CA ASN A 21 2.76 -12.17 -5.96
C ASN A 21 3.70 -12.16 -4.75
N LEU A 22 3.39 -11.32 -3.76
CA LEU A 22 4.08 -11.29 -2.48
C LEU A 22 3.39 -12.21 -1.47
N ARG A 23 4.18 -12.70 -0.51
CA ARG A 23 3.64 -13.47 0.61
C ARG A 23 2.88 -12.54 1.56
N PRO A 24 1.85 -13.03 2.27
CA PRO A 24 1.14 -12.24 3.29
C PRO A 24 2.06 -11.60 4.34
N SER A 25 3.14 -12.30 4.70
CA SER A 25 4.15 -11.88 5.68
C SER A 25 5.19 -10.88 5.16
N PHE A 26 5.09 -10.41 3.90
CA PHE A 26 6.17 -9.64 3.29
C PHE A 26 6.58 -8.41 4.11
N TYR A 27 5.64 -7.53 4.49
CA TYR A 27 5.98 -6.33 5.25
C TYR A 27 6.47 -6.64 6.66
N GLN A 28 5.95 -7.72 7.28
CA GLN A 28 6.49 -8.22 8.54
C GLN A 28 7.95 -8.66 8.40
N GLU A 29 8.29 -9.45 7.38
CA GLU A 29 9.67 -9.88 7.11
C GLU A 29 10.61 -8.70 6.82
N VAL A 30 10.11 -7.61 6.24
CA VAL A 30 10.89 -6.36 6.07
C VAL A 30 11.09 -5.65 7.40
N GLY A 31 10.05 -5.56 8.23
CA GLY A 31 10.14 -4.98 9.56
C GLY A 31 11.16 -5.70 10.44
N ASP A 32 11.12 -7.03 10.46
CA ASP A 32 12.07 -7.88 11.18
C ASP A 32 13.51 -7.64 10.69
N TYR A 33 13.72 -7.56 9.37
CA TYR A 33 15.04 -7.27 8.80
C TYR A 33 15.58 -5.88 9.19
N ILE A 34 14.75 -4.84 9.15
CA ILE A 34 15.16 -3.49 9.55
C ILE A 34 15.48 -3.45 11.05
N ALA A 35 14.68 -4.11 11.88
CA ALA A 35 14.92 -4.22 13.32
C ALA A 35 16.25 -4.92 13.63
N ASP A 36 16.54 -6.04 12.95
CA ASP A 36 17.80 -6.76 13.10
C ASP A 36 19.02 -5.87 12.74
N LEU A 37 18.91 -5.04 11.69
CA LEU A 37 19.95 -4.07 11.32
C LEU A 37 20.12 -2.96 12.36
N GLU A 38 19.01 -2.43 12.89
CA GLU A 38 19.02 -1.42 13.95
C GLU A 38 19.70 -1.97 15.22
N ASP A 39 19.36 -3.20 15.62
CA ASP A 39 19.98 -3.90 16.75
C ASP A 39 21.48 -4.16 16.53
N GLU A 40 21.89 -4.48 15.29
CA GLU A 40 23.31 -4.64 14.94
C GLU A 40 24.06 -3.31 15.00
N ARG A 41 23.47 -2.23 14.46
CA ARG A 41 24.05 -0.89 14.50
C ARG A 41 24.25 -0.42 15.94
N ASP A 42 23.27 -0.64 16.80
CA ASP A 42 23.32 -0.20 18.18
C ASP A 42 24.41 -0.96 18.95
N ARG A 43 24.54 -2.28 18.74
CA ARG A 43 25.65 -3.08 19.28
C ARG A 43 27.02 -2.62 18.77
N ALA A 44 27.13 -2.25 17.49
CA ALA A 44 28.38 -1.74 16.92
C ALA A 44 28.76 -0.37 17.50
N ALA A 45 27.77 0.49 17.74
CA ALA A 45 27.96 1.79 18.38
C ALA A 45 28.43 1.64 19.83
N GLU A 46 27.84 0.73 20.61
CA GLU A 46 28.25 0.47 22.00
C GLU A 46 29.71 -0.02 22.13
N GLN A 47 30.21 -0.70 21.10
CA GLN A 47 31.58 -1.25 21.06
C GLN A 47 32.62 -0.26 20.52
N ALA A 48 32.19 0.85 19.91
CA ALA A 48 33.09 1.81 19.29
C ALA A 48 33.57 2.88 20.28
N ASP A 49 34.87 3.22 20.21
CA ASP A 49 35.43 4.34 20.98
C ASP A 49 34.80 5.69 20.58
N ASP A 50 34.52 5.87 19.28
CA ASP A 50 33.74 6.98 18.72
C ASP A 50 32.74 6.43 17.69
N PRO A 51 31.44 6.30 18.06
CA PRO A 51 30.40 5.78 17.17
C PRO A 51 30.21 6.62 15.89
N PHE A 52 30.46 7.93 15.94
CA PHE A 52 30.27 8.81 14.78
C PHE A 52 31.35 8.61 13.70
N SER A 53 32.50 8.10 14.10
CA SER A 53 33.62 7.81 13.22
C SER A 53 33.73 6.31 12.89
N ALA A 54 32.87 5.46 13.45
CA ALA A 54 32.90 4.02 13.29
C ALA A 54 32.39 3.61 11.89
N PRO A 55 33.24 3.01 11.02
CA PRO A 55 32.84 2.67 9.65
C PRO A 55 31.68 1.67 9.59
N GLU A 56 31.54 0.81 10.61
CA GLU A 56 30.47 -0.18 10.69
C GLU A 56 29.12 0.46 11.02
N VAL A 57 29.07 1.38 11.99
CA VAL A 57 27.87 2.14 12.34
C VAL A 57 27.37 2.94 11.12
N GLY A 58 28.28 3.60 10.40
CA GLY A 58 27.94 4.32 9.17
C GLY A 58 27.35 3.40 8.10
N ARG A 59 27.99 2.25 7.82
CA ARG A 59 27.51 1.28 6.83
C ARG A 59 26.12 0.75 7.16
N LEU A 60 25.87 0.38 8.42
CA LEU A 60 24.58 -0.14 8.87
C LEU A 60 23.50 0.95 8.79
N THR A 61 23.84 2.20 9.13
CA THR A 61 22.93 3.35 8.97
C THR A 61 22.53 3.52 7.51
N ASP A 62 23.51 3.54 6.59
CA ASP A 62 23.23 3.67 5.16
C ASP A 62 22.36 2.51 4.63
N GLU A 63 22.60 1.29 5.11
CA GLU A 63 21.82 0.11 4.72
C GLU A 63 20.37 0.19 5.22
N ILE A 64 20.14 0.60 6.47
CA ILE A 64 18.81 0.81 7.05
C ILE A 64 18.02 1.85 6.23
N GLU A 65 18.62 3.01 5.97
CA GLU A 65 17.97 4.08 5.20
C GLU A 65 17.66 3.60 3.76
N THR A 66 18.61 2.91 3.13
CA THR A 66 18.39 2.34 1.80
C THR A 66 17.26 1.32 1.80
N ALA A 67 17.16 0.46 2.82
CA ALA A 67 16.08 -0.53 2.93
C ALA A 67 14.72 0.16 3.09
N LYS A 68 14.64 1.21 3.92
CA LYS A 68 13.44 2.04 4.12
C LYS A 68 12.99 2.71 2.81
N ASP A 69 13.90 3.34 2.08
CA ASP A 69 13.60 3.96 0.79
C ASP A 69 13.09 2.94 -0.24
N VAL A 70 13.69 1.75 -0.28
CA VAL A 70 13.30 0.70 -1.22
C VAL A 70 11.90 0.16 -0.89
N VAL A 71 11.58 -0.09 0.38
CA VAL A 71 10.26 -0.58 0.77
C VAL A 71 9.17 0.48 0.58
N GLU A 72 9.46 1.76 0.83
CA GLU A 72 8.55 2.86 0.54
C GLU A 72 8.23 2.92 -0.96
N ALA A 73 9.25 2.86 -1.82
CA ALA A 73 9.06 2.83 -3.26
C ALA A 73 8.28 1.58 -3.75
N ILE A 74 8.42 0.43 -3.08
CA ILE A 74 7.60 -0.76 -3.35
C ILE A 74 6.14 -0.47 -3.00
N TYR A 75 5.89 0.04 -1.79
CA TYR A 75 4.55 0.35 -1.30
C TYR A 75 3.83 1.34 -2.21
N GLU A 76 4.45 2.46 -2.59
CA GLU A 76 3.84 3.46 -3.47
C GLU A 76 3.43 2.87 -4.83
N ARG A 77 4.28 2.00 -5.40
CA ARG A 77 4.01 1.34 -6.68
C ARG A 77 2.86 0.35 -6.57
N ARG A 78 2.79 -0.39 -5.46
CA ARG A 78 1.72 -1.37 -5.22
C ARG A 78 0.39 -0.69 -4.91
N MET A 79 0.39 0.39 -4.13
CA MET A 79 -0.80 1.18 -3.80
C MET A 79 -1.57 1.67 -5.03
N GLY A 80 -0.87 2.18 -6.05
CA GLY A 80 -1.53 2.61 -7.29
C GLY A 80 -2.29 1.46 -7.98
N LYS A 81 -1.71 0.26 -7.97
CA LYS A 81 -2.31 -0.96 -8.55
C LYS A 81 -3.48 -1.46 -7.69
N LEU A 82 -3.31 -1.43 -6.37
CA LEU A 82 -4.32 -1.81 -5.39
C LEU A 82 -5.60 -0.98 -5.57
N VAL A 83 -5.48 0.34 -5.61
CA VAL A 83 -6.60 1.27 -5.80
C VAL A 83 -7.29 1.04 -7.15
N LYS A 84 -6.52 0.80 -8.22
CA LYS A 84 -7.04 0.47 -9.56
C LYS A 84 -7.86 -0.83 -9.51
N GLN A 85 -7.35 -1.87 -8.87
CA GLN A 85 -8.04 -3.15 -8.74
C GLN A 85 -9.31 -3.05 -7.87
N ALA A 86 -9.24 -2.36 -6.73
CA ALA A 86 -10.40 -2.15 -5.86
C ALA A 86 -11.51 -1.38 -6.59
N SER A 87 -11.14 -0.39 -7.40
CA SER A 87 -12.11 0.35 -8.23
C SER A 87 -12.82 -0.53 -9.26
N LEU A 88 -12.11 -1.48 -9.85
CA LEU A 88 -12.69 -2.47 -10.78
C LEU A 88 -13.60 -3.45 -10.04
N ALA A 89 -13.17 -3.97 -8.89
CA ALA A 89 -13.95 -4.88 -8.06
C ALA A 89 -15.27 -4.25 -7.61
N ALA A 90 -15.22 -3.01 -7.11
CA ALA A 90 -16.41 -2.26 -6.70
C ALA A 90 -17.36 -1.93 -7.87
N ALA A 91 -16.87 -1.97 -9.11
CA ALA A 91 -17.69 -1.87 -10.32
C ALA A 91 -18.33 -3.21 -10.72
N GLY A 92 -18.11 -4.29 -9.96
CA GLY A 92 -18.58 -5.65 -10.27
C GLY A 92 -17.76 -6.34 -11.36
N MET A 93 -16.56 -5.84 -11.67
CA MET A 93 -15.64 -6.47 -12.62
C MET A 93 -14.77 -7.49 -11.91
N ALA A 94 -14.30 -8.50 -12.64
CA ALA A 94 -13.34 -9.46 -12.11
C ALA A 94 -12.03 -8.73 -11.71
N ALA A 95 -11.76 -8.67 -10.42
CA ALA A 95 -10.48 -8.24 -9.87
C ALA A 95 -9.73 -9.47 -9.35
N THR A 96 -8.42 -9.46 -9.52
CA THR A 96 -7.52 -10.47 -8.94
C THR A 96 -6.94 -9.91 -7.65
N ASP A 97 -7.24 -10.55 -6.52
CA ASP A 97 -6.65 -10.33 -5.19
C ASP A 97 -5.34 -11.13 -4.99
N ASP A 98 -4.92 -11.88 -6.02
CA ASP A 98 -3.68 -12.66 -5.98
C ASP A 98 -2.46 -11.80 -5.67
N GLY A 99 -1.75 -12.16 -4.60
CA GLY A 99 -0.43 -11.60 -4.28
C GLY A 99 -0.43 -10.38 -3.36
N LEU A 100 -1.54 -10.11 -2.69
CA LEU A 100 -1.64 -9.12 -1.62
C LEU A 100 -0.88 -9.57 -0.37
N THR A 101 -0.25 -8.62 0.31
CA THR A 101 0.17 -8.84 1.70
C THR A 101 -1.05 -8.83 2.64
N ALA A 102 -0.85 -9.17 3.92
CA ALA A 102 -1.95 -9.11 4.90
C ALA A 102 -2.53 -7.69 5.01
N GLU A 103 -1.65 -6.69 5.14
CA GLU A 103 -2.02 -5.28 5.25
C GLU A 103 -2.73 -4.76 4.00
N GLU A 104 -2.33 -5.22 2.82
CA GLU A 104 -2.95 -4.82 1.56
C GLU A 104 -4.29 -5.52 1.32
N ALA A 105 -4.47 -6.74 1.80
CA ALA A 105 -5.74 -7.45 1.74
C ALA A 105 -6.81 -6.71 2.57
N ASP A 106 -6.47 -6.35 3.81
CA ASP A 106 -7.37 -5.56 4.68
C ASP A 106 -7.72 -4.21 4.01
N LEU A 107 -6.71 -3.51 3.47
CA LEU A 107 -6.93 -2.25 2.77
C LEU A 107 -7.76 -2.41 1.48
N PHE A 108 -7.58 -3.52 0.75
CA PHE A 108 -8.34 -3.80 -0.47
C PHE A 108 -9.84 -3.89 -0.18
N ASP A 109 -10.20 -4.69 0.82
CA ASP A 109 -11.60 -4.88 1.22
C ASP A 109 -12.24 -3.54 1.64
N ASP A 110 -11.54 -2.76 2.47
CA ASP A 110 -11.97 -1.42 2.89
C ASP A 110 -12.21 -0.48 1.70
N LEU A 111 -11.31 -0.50 0.71
CA LEU A 111 -11.44 0.32 -0.49
C LEU A 111 -12.64 -0.10 -1.34
N VAL A 112 -12.86 -1.41 -1.54
CA VAL A 112 -14.00 -1.93 -2.30
C VAL A 112 -15.32 -1.51 -1.67
N ASP A 113 -15.46 -1.73 -0.36
CA ASP A 113 -16.67 -1.38 0.38
C ASP A 113 -16.93 0.13 0.36
N ARG A 114 -15.88 0.94 0.50
CA ARG A 114 -16.00 2.40 0.49
C ARG A 114 -16.42 2.92 -0.89
N ILE A 115 -15.83 2.39 -1.96
CA ILE A 115 -16.16 2.78 -3.33
C ILE A 115 -17.60 2.34 -3.67
N GLY A 116 -17.99 1.12 -3.29
CA GLY A 116 -19.35 0.61 -3.46
C GLY A 116 -20.39 1.48 -2.75
N SER A 117 -20.15 1.80 -1.48
CA SER A 117 -21.02 2.67 -0.67
C SER A 117 -21.15 4.08 -1.27
N ASN A 118 -20.05 4.63 -1.79
CA ASN A 118 -20.07 5.92 -2.49
C ASN A 118 -20.90 5.86 -3.77
N LYS A 119 -20.76 4.79 -4.57
CA LYS A 119 -21.53 4.59 -5.80
C LYS A 119 -23.04 4.57 -5.52
N THR A 120 -23.48 3.79 -4.53
CA THR A 120 -24.90 3.74 -4.14
C THR A 120 -25.41 5.13 -3.77
N ARG A 121 -24.69 5.86 -2.92
CA ARG A 121 -25.06 7.22 -2.52
C ARG A 121 -25.19 8.17 -3.71
N VAL A 122 -24.30 8.09 -4.68
CA VAL A 122 -24.35 8.91 -5.89
C VAL A 122 -25.60 8.57 -6.71
N LEU A 123 -25.91 7.29 -6.88
CA LEU A 123 -27.10 6.85 -7.61
C LEU A 123 -28.39 7.28 -6.91
N ASP A 124 -28.48 7.13 -5.58
CA ASP A 124 -29.63 7.57 -4.78
C ASP A 124 -29.92 9.06 -4.96
N VAL A 125 -28.87 9.89 -5.06
CA VAL A 125 -29.00 11.34 -5.33
C VAL A 125 -29.56 11.60 -6.72
N LEU A 126 -29.11 10.86 -7.73
CA LEU A 126 -29.59 11.01 -9.11
C LEU A 126 -31.06 10.58 -9.23
N GLU A 127 -31.43 9.45 -8.60
CA GLU A 127 -32.82 8.97 -8.57
C GLU A 127 -33.74 9.90 -7.76
N GLY A 128 -33.25 10.45 -6.63
CA GLY A 128 -33.97 11.42 -5.82
C GLY A 128 -34.14 12.79 -6.48
N ALA A 129 -33.20 13.21 -7.35
CA ALA A 129 -33.31 14.44 -8.13
C ALA A 129 -34.41 14.35 -9.21
N GLU A 130 -34.68 13.15 -9.75
CA GLU A 130 -35.76 12.93 -10.72
C GLU A 130 -37.16 12.99 -10.08
N GLY A 131 -37.29 12.69 -8.78
CA GLY A 131 -38.57 12.75 -8.05
C GLY A 131 -39.04 14.15 -7.62
N GLY A 132 -38.15 15.16 -7.63
CA GLY A 132 -38.43 16.51 -7.14
C GLY A 132 -38.99 17.50 -8.18
N ALA A 133 -38.92 17.18 -9.47
CA ALA A 133 -39.29 18.11 -10.55
C ALA A 133 -40.75 17.96 -11.05
N ALA A 134 -41.51 16.97 -10.60
CA ALA A 134 -42.86 16.67 -11.10
C ALA A 134 -44.02 17.22 -10.22
N GLY A 135 -43.76 18.19 -9.34
CA GLY A 135 -44.72 18.63 -8.30
C GLY A 135 -45.21 20.08 -8.35
N SER A 136 -44.85 20.90 -9.34
CA SER A 136 -45.30 22.31 -9.41
C SER A 136 -46.00 22.64 -10.72
N GLY A 137 -47.22 22.14 -10.89
CA GLY A 137 -47.98 22.40 -12.10
C GLY A 137 -49.42 21.91 -12.07
N ALA A 138 -50.17 22.17 -11.00
CA ALA A 138 -51.62 22.09 -11.08
C ALA A 138 -52.30 22.95 -10.01
N ASP A 139 -53.09 23.89 -10.52
CA ASP A 139 -54.32 24.42 -9.94
C ASP A 139 -54.26 25.61 -8.97
N ALA A 140 -54.60 26.78 -9.53
CA ALA A 140 -55.41 27.80 -8.85
C ALA A 140 -56.20 28.56 -9.93
N SER A 141 -57.40 28.05 -10.23
CA SER A 141 -58.48 28.78 -10.90
C SER A 141 -59.24 29.67 -9.92
#